data_AF-A0A6D2LD55-F1
#
_entry.id   AF-A0A6D2LD55-F1
#
_cell.length_a   1.000
_cell.length_b   1.000
_cell.length_c   1.000
_cell.angle_alpha   90.00
_cell.angle_beta   90.00
_cell.angle_gamma   90.00
#
_symmetry.space_group_name_H-M   'P 1'
#
loop_
_entity.id
_entity.type
_entity.pdbx_description
1 polymer ?
#
loop_
_entity_poly.entity_id
_entity_poly.type
_entity_poly.pdbx_seq_one_letter_code
_entity_poly.pdbx_strand_id
1 'polypeptide(L)'
;MDRISHLPDELLLKILSLRPSAKDVVATMVLSKRWKFLWMYMPRLVYDDHIIDINQSPEYATFSRFVERSLFLHKAPVIETLHLKLGQNCGSGDIETWIRAAEKHCVHELIIEIDKPDPSYKTPVTLPGSLYTWCRTLKTLILSNAVLVDVASPVSFPSLKKLSLTCVKHGGEEFVNKLLSSCPVLEDLVVEQREDDSLTIMSVRVPSLKRLVLHRFDHNFSKNQSQGFKIDAPSLEHLGIFHTSGFCAIETNMTKVVDANIVFSTWNFWKKLGSVTSFKRLYLCIPSSNDVYPAGSVFHNLVHLKICTCETEWLNLLMRVLKDSPNLQALVLGQCHYLRSSEPRPSWNPSWNEPSSVPECLLSSLKTFEWTKYEGAEEEKEAVSFMIRSAKCLKKATISITSKSAESGKEHETMIKELFSSSRRSPDCQLECTVKL
;
A
#
# COMPACT_ATOMS: atom_id res chain seq x y z
N MET A 1 -44.15 19.00 13.25
CA MET A 1 -44.42 17.86 12.34
C MET A 1 -43.11 17.16 12.05
N ASP A 2 -43.04 15.85 12.28
CA ASP A 2 -41.89 15.03 11.89
C ASP A 2 -41.93 14.78 10.36
N ARG A 3 -41.30 15.66 9.60
CA ARG A 3 -41.23 15.57 8.13
C ARG A 3 -40.29 14.47 7.65
N ILE A 4 -39.33 14.04 8.47
CA ILE A 4 -38.31 13.07 8.09
C ILE A 4 -38.91 11.66 8.10
N SER A 5 -39.74 11.32 9.10
CA SER A 5 -40.45 10.04 9.13
C SER A 5 -41.46 9.81 7.99
N HIS A 6 -41.72 10.81 7.13
CA HIS A 6 -42.54 10.65 5.93
C HIS A 6 -41.75 10.16 4.72
N LEU A 7 -40.41 10.17 4.79
CA LEU A 7 -39.57 9.65 3.71
C LEU A 7 -39.74 8.12 3.56
N PRO A 8 -39.57 7.57 2.34
CA PRO A 8 -39.47 6.13 2.11
C PRO A 8 -38.33 5.51 2.92
N ASP A 9 -38.50 4.24 3.31
CA ASP A 9 -37.52 3.54 4.16
C ASP A 9 -36.13 3.47 3.50
N GLU A 10 -36.06 3.37 2.17
CA GLU A 10 -34.81 3.43 1.40
C GLU A 10 -34.02 4.73 1.66
N LEU A 11 -34.72 5.88 1.70
CA LEU A 11 -34.08 7.17 1.99
C LEU A 11 -33.69 7.26 3.46
N LEU A 12 -34.48 6.69 4.36
CA LEU A 12 -34.14 6.65 5.80
C LEU A 12 -32.91 5.78 6.05
N LEU A 13 -32.81 4.61 5.43
CA LEU A 13 -31.63 3.75 5.48
C LEU A 13 -30.40 4.45 4.88
N LYS A 14 -30.59 5.22 3.80
CA LYS A 14 -29.51 6.04 3.22
C LYS A 14 -29.05 7.14 4.18
N ILE A 15 -29.97 7.81 4.88
CA ILE A 15 -29.62 8.78 5.93
C ILE A 15 -28.87 8.08 7.07
N LEU A 16 -29.33 6.91 7.50
CA LEU A 16 -28.67 6.13 8.55
C LEU A 16 -27.27 5.64 8.12
N SER A 17 -27.06 5.33 6.84
CA SER A 17 -25.74 4.90 6.34
C SER A 17 -24.67 6.00 6.42
N LEU A 18 -25.08 7.26 6.58
CA LEU A 18 -24.16 8.38 6.82
C LEU A 18 -23.67 8.43 8.27
N ARG A 19 -24.24 7.63 9.18
CA ARG A 19 -23.77 7.54 10.56
C ARG A 19 -22.49 6.71 10.63
N PRO A 20 -21.54 7.10 11.52
CA PRO A 20 -20.23 6.46 11.56
C PRO A 20 -20.26 5.08 12.23
N SER A 21 -21.18 4.83 13.18
CA SER A 21 -21.25 3.57 13.92
C SER A 21 -22.67 2.98 14.04
N ALA A 22 -22.76 1.67 14.26
CA ALA A 22 -24.00 0.97 14.55
C ALA A 22 -24.66 1.48 15.83
N LYS A 23 -23.88 1.94 16.82
CA LYS A 23 -24.39 2.56 18.05
C LYS A 23 -25.19 3.83 17.74
N ASP A 24 -24.68 4.69 16.86
CA ASP A 24 -25.36 5.92 16.44
C ASP A 24 -26.63 5.61 15.65
N VAL A 25 -26.60 4.59 14.79
CA VAL A 25 -27.78 4.12 14.06
C VAL A 25 -28.84 3.63 15.05
N VAL A 26 -28.48 2.76 15.99
CA VAL A 26 -29.43 2.26 17.00
C VAL A 26 -29.97 3.39 17.86
N ALA A 27 -29.16 4.39 18.22
CA ALA A 27 -29.61 5.55 18.98
C ALA A 27 -30.74 6.32 18.29
N THR A 28 -30.83 6.29 16.95
CA THR A 28 -31.95 6.92 16.22
C THR A 28 -33.31 6.25 16.46
N MET A 29 -33.35 5.07 17.08
CA MET A 29 -34.60 4.36 17.38
C MET A 29 -35.57 5.16 18.26
N VAL A 30 -35.05 6.15 19.00
CA VAL A 30 -35.85 7.03 19.88
C VAL A 30 -36.54 8.16 19.14
N LEU A 31 -36.16 8.43 17.88
CA LEU A 31 -36.69 9.56 17.11
C LEU A 31 -38.17 9.40 16.78
N SER A 32 -38.60 8.18 16.39
CA SER A 32 -40.01 7.88 16.18
C SER A 32 -40.26 6.37 16.12
N LYS A 33 -41.55 5.97 16.18
CA LYS A 33 -41.96 4.56 16.03
C LYS A 33 -41.47 3.94 14.71
N ARG A 34 -41.32 4.75 13.64
CA ARG A 34 -40.84 4.28 12.33
C ARG A 34 -39.35 3.95 12.36
N TRP A 35 -38.55 4.74 13.07
CA TRP A 35 -37.09 4.55 13.17
C TRP A 35 -36.70 3.37 14.05
N LYS A 36 -37.61 2.95 14.94
CA LYS A 36 -37.37 1.92 15.96
C LYS A 36 -36.72 0.63 15.43
N PHE A 37 -37.02 0.25 14.19
CA PHE A 37 -36.58 -1.02 13.60
C PHE A 37 -35.66 -0.87 12.39
N LEU A 38 -35.41 0.34 11.88
CA LEU A 38 -34.64 0.54 10.66
C LEU A 38 -33.19 0.05 10.79
N TRP A 39 -32.61 0.18 11.98
CA TRP A 39 -31.25 -0.30 12.26
C TRP A 39 -31.07 -1.81 12.02
N MET A 40 -32.14 -2.60 12.12
CA MET A 40 -32.11 -4.06 11.87
C MET A 40 -31.94 -4.40 10.39
N TYR A 41 -32.05 -3.41 9.49
CA TYR A 41 -31.96 -3.59 8.03
C TYR A 41 -30.76 -2.87 7.42
N MET A 42 -29.81 -2.41 8.25
CA MET A 42 -28.63 -1.69 7.77
C MET A 42 -27.66 -2.62 7.00
N PRO A 43 -27.31 -2.29 5.75
CA PRO A 43 -26.36 -3.12 4.98
C PRO A 43 -24.92 -3.01 5.50
N ARG A 44 -24.59 -1.90 6.16
CA ARG A 44 -23.26 -1.63 6.72
C ARG A 44 -23.33 -1.52 8.24
N LEU A 45 -22.61 -2.40 8.93
CA LEU A 45 -22.53 -2.46 10.38
C LEU A 45 -21.10 -2.17 10.81
N VAL A 46 -20.89 -1.05 11.51
CA VAL A 46 -19.59 -0.66 12.07
C VAL A 46 -19.70 -0.66 13.59
N TYR A 47 -19.01 -1.60 14.24
CA TYR A 47 -18.91 -1.69 15.69
C TYR A 47 -17.54 -1.19 16.11
N ASP A 48 -17.51 -0.16 16.95
CA ASP A 48 -16.28 0.53 17.33
C ASP A 48 -16.15 0.57 18.86
N ASP A 49 -15.21 -0.22 19.39
CA ASP A 49 -14.88 -0.32 20.81
C ASP A 49 -14.05 0.89 21.29
N HIS A 50 -13.48 1.69 20.37
CA HIS A 50 -12.65 2.86 20.70
C HIS A 50 -13.45 4.13 21.00
N ILE A 51 -14.77 4.11 20.76
CA ILE A 51 -15.67 5.26 21.00
C ILE A 51 -16.13 5.32 22.47
N ILE A 52 -15.47 4.60 23.38
CA ILE A 52 -15.83 4.57 24.80
C ILE A 52 -14.68 5.10 25.66
N ASP A 53 -15.05 5.94 26.63
CA ASP A 53 -14.22 6.91 27.33
C ASP A 53 -13.14 6.22 28.17
N ILE A 54 -11.88 6.68 28.08
CA ILE A 54 -10.65 6.01 28.58
C ILE A 54 -10.64 5.84 30.12
N ASN A 55 -11.69 6.27 30.82
CA ASN A 55 -11.76 6.36 32.27
C ASN A 55 -12.68 5.33 32.97
N GLN A 56 -13.30 4.36 32.28
CA GLN A 56 -14.16 3.37 32.95
C GLN A 56 -13.99 1.93 32.44
N SER A 57 -13.55 1.04 33.33
CA SER A 57 -13.27 -0.38 33.07
C SER A 57 -14.46 -1.36 32.88
N PRO A 58 -15.76 -1.05 33.15
CA PRO A 58 -16.86 -1.97 32.87
C PRO A 58 -17.42 -1.90 31.42
N GLU A 59 -16.74 -1.20 30.51
CA GLU A 59 -17.32 -0.81 29.22
C GLU A 59 -17.28 -1.89 28.13
N TYR A 60 -16.23 -2.73 28.08
CA TYR A 60 -16.10 -3.76 27.03
C TYR A 60 -17.23 -4.81 27.08
N ALA A 61 -17.64 -5.25 28.28
CA ALA A 61 -18.73 -6.21 28.42
C ALA A 61 -20.06 -5.65 27.88
N THR A 62 -20.27 -4.35 28.03
CA THR A 62 -21.45 -3.66 27.46
C THR A 62 -21.35 -3.60 25.94
N PHE A 63 -20.18 -3.30 25.40
CA PHE A 63 -19.90 -3.34 23.97
C PHE A 63 -20.13 -4.74 23.39
N SER A 64 -19.49 -5.78 23.94
CA SER A 64 -19.62 -7.16 23.45
C SER A 64 -21.09 -7.61 23.41
N ARG A 65 -21.83 -7.36 24.50
CA ARG A 65 -23.26 -7.68 24.56
C ARG A 65 -24.09 -6.86 23.57
N PHE A 66 -23.70 -5.62 23.27
CA PHE A 66 -24.35 -4.81 22.25
C PHE A 66 -24.12 -5.40 20.85
N VAL A 67 -22.88 -5.73 20.49
CA VAL A 67 -22.53 -6.35 19.20
C VAL A 67 -23.30 -7.65 19.00
N GLU A 68 -23.25 -8.54 20.00
CA GLU A 68 -23.93 -9.83 19.97
C GLU A 68 -25.44 -9.67 19.74
N ARG A 69 -26.10 -8.83 20.56
CA ARG A 69 -27.56 -8.60 20.44
C ARG A 69 -27.93 -7.93 19.13
N SER A 70 -27.11 -6.98 18.67
CA SER A 70 -27.36 -6.26 17.42
C SER A 70 -27.30 -7.20 16.22
N LEU A 71 -26.28 -8.07 16.16
CA LEU A 71 -26.17 -9.09 15.11
C LEU A 71 -27.30 -10.12 15.19
N PHE A 72 -27.65 -10.59 16.40
CA PHE A 72 -28.75 -11.55 16.57
C PHE A 72 -30.13 -11.00 16.16
N LEU A 73 -30.36 -9.70 16.39
CA LEU A 73 -31.60 -9.02 16.03
C LEU A 73 -31.60 -8.48 14.59
N HIS A 74 -30.47 -8.61 13.88
CA HIS A 74 -30.37 -8.16 12.50
C HIS A 74 -31.30 -8.95 11.60
N LYS A 75 -31.92 -8.28 10.63
CA LYS A 75 -32.96 -8.85 9.77
C LYS A 75 -32.66 -8.79 8.28
N ALA A 76 -31.68 -7.99 7.85
CA ALA A 76 -31.32 -7.99 6.43
C ALA A 76 -30.74 -9.36 6.06
N PRO A 77 -31.11 -9.93 4.89
CA PRO A 77 -30.55 -11.20 4.44
C PRO A 77 -29.07 -11.10 4.06
N VAL A 78 -28.61 -9.88 3.76
CA VAL A 78 -27.24 -9.60 3.33
C VAL A 78 -26.68 -8.44 4.17
N ILE A 79 -25.53 -8.67 4.79
CA ILE A 79 -24.67 -7.62 5.32
C ILE A 79 -23.60 -7.34 4.26
N GLU A 80 -23.61 -6.13 3.69
CA GLU A 80 -22.62 -5.70 2.72
C GLU A 80 -21.25 -5.55 3.39
N THR A 81 -21.19 -4.89 4.56
CA THR A 81 -19.95 -4.70 5.30
C THR A 81 -20.18 -4.91 6.80
N LEU A 82 -19.42 -5.82 7.39
CA LEU A 82 -19.27 -5.99 8.84
C LEU A 82 -17.87 -5.52 9.23
N HIS A 83 -17.80 -4.39 9.94
CA HIS A 83 -16.54 -3.80 10.41
C HIS A 83 -16.50 -3.84 11.94
N LEU A 84 -15.56 -4.60 12.46
CA LEU A 84 -15.26 -4.72 13.88
C LEU A 84 -13.96 -3.97 14.16
N LYS A 85 -14.04 -2.85 14.88
CA LYS A 85 -12.89 -2.13 15.41
C LYS A 85 -12.81 -2.41 16.91
N LEU A 86 -11.79 -3.14 17.31
CA LEU A 86 -11.72 -3.82 18.59
C LEU A 86 -10.49 -3.38 19.38
N GLY A 87 -10.69 -3.07 20.65
CA GLY A 87 -9.59 -2.87 21.58
C GLY A 87 -8.91 -4.19 21.95
N GLN A 88 -7.80 -4.08 22.67
CA GLN A 88 -7.01 -5.24 23.16
C GLN A 88 -7.71 -6.08 24.25
N ASN A 89 -8.90 -5.68 24.71
CA ASN A 89 -9.70 -6.47 25.66
C ASN A 89 -10.53 -7.55 24.96
N CYS A 90 -10.58 -7.55 23.62
CA CYS A 90 -11.39 -8.49 22.86
C CYS A 90 -10.79 -9.91 22.87
N GLY A 91 -11.59 -10.88 23.29
CA GLY A 91 -11.21 -12.29 23.29
C GLY A 91 -11.60 -13.02 22.00
N SER A 92 -10.88 -14.10 21.67
CA SER A 92 -11.23 -14.99 20.54
C SER A 92 -12.67 -15.51 20.60
N GLY A 93 -13.21 -15.74 21.81
CA GLY A 93 -14.57 -16.26 22.01
C GLY A 93 -15.68 -15.26 21.66
N ASP A 94 -15.45 -13.97 21.89
CA ASP A 94 -16.39 -12.91 21.48
C ASP A 94 -16.46 -12.85 19.94
N ILE A 95 -15.29 -12.80 19.29
CA ILE A 95 -15.19 -12.79 17.83
C ILE A 95 -15.87 -14.03 17.25
N GLU A 96 -15.65 -15.21 17.84
CA GLU A 96 -16.31 -16.44 17.40
C GLU A 96 -17.84 -16.33 17.46
N THR A 97 -18.36 -15.78 18.56
CA THR A 97 -19.79 -15.60 18.77
C THR A 97 -20.38 -14.62 17.74
N TRP A 98 -19.72 -13.49 17.51
CA TRP A 98 -20.18 -12.49 16.54
C TRP A 98 -20.13 -13.01 15.10
N ILE A 99 -19.07 -13.73 14.76
CA ILE A 99 -18.92 -14.42 13.49
C ILE A 99 -20.08 -15.40 13.26
N ARG A 100 -20.39 -16.25 14.24
CA ARG A 100 -21.50 -17.21 14.17
C ARG A 100 -22.87 -16.50 14.05
N ALA A 101 -23.03 -15.35 14.71
CA ALA A 101 -24.26 -14.56 14.56
C ALA A 101 -24.40 -13.98 13.15
N ALA A 102 -23.29 -13.54 12.54
CA ALA A 102 -23.28 -12.96 11.19
C ALA A 102 -23.41 -14.00 10.07
N GLU A 103 -23.16 -15.29 10.35
CA GLU A 103 -23.19 -16.39 9.37
C GLU A 103 -24.47 -16.44 8.53
N LYS A 104 -25.62 -16.14 9.15
CA LYS A 104 -26.95 -16.19 8.50
C LYS A 104 -27.20 -15.06 7.50
N HIS A 105 -26.31 -14.06 7.45
CA HIS A 105 -26.53 -12.80 6.74
C HIS A 105 -25.60 -12.60 5.54
N CYS A 106 -25.06 -13.69 4.95
CA CYS A 106 -24.33 -13.66 3.67
C CYS A 106 -23.32 -12.51 3.54
N VAL A 107 -22.46 -12.31 4.55
CA VAL A 107 -21.52 -11.19 4.63
C VAL A 107 -20.66 -11.07 3.36
N HIS A 108 -20.61 -9.90 2.75
CA HIS A 108 -19.78 -9.63 1.56
C HIS A 108 -18.39 -9.10 1.91
N GLU A 109 -18.28 -8.23 2.92
CA GLU A 109 -17.03 -7.65 3.38
C GLU A 109 -16.91 -7.77 4.90
N LEU A 110 -15.79 -8.35 5.34
CA LEU A 110 -15.46 -8.49 6.76
C LEU A 110 -14.15 -7.75 7.03
N ILE A 111 -14.21 -6.78 7.93
CA ILE A 111 -13.07 -5.97 8.36
C ILE A 111 -12.92 -6.16 9.87
N ILE A 112 -11.79 -6.69 10.31
CA ILE A 112 -11.45 -6.84 11.73
C ILE A 112 -10.17 -6.05 11.97
N GLU A 113 -10.32 -4.90 12.61
CA GLU A 113 -9.23 -4.01 13.02
C GLU A 113 -9.06 -4.10 14.51
N ILE A 114 -7.95 -4.68 14.96
CA ILE A 114 -7.62 -4.78 16.37
C ILE A 114 -6.58 -3.69 16.67
N ASP A 115 -6.70 -3.05 17.82
CA ASP A 115 -5.70 -2.10 18.30
C ASP A 115 -4.29 -2.71 18.27
N LYS A 116 -3.25 -1.87 18.21
CA LYS A 116 -1.88 -2.41 18.30
C LYS A 116 -1.65 -2.99 19.71
N PRO A 117 -1.10 -4.21 19.83
CA PRO A 117 -0.79 -4.77 21.13
C PRO A 117 0.26 -3.91 21.83
N ASP A 118 0.02 -3.60 23.11
CA ASP A 118 1.04 -3.01 23.97
C ASP A 118 2.12 -4.08 24.19
N PRO A 119 3.38 -3.85 23.75
CA PRO A 119 4.47 -4.82 23.87
C PRO A 119 4.75 -5.27 25.30
N SER A 120 4.31 -4.48 26.30
CA SER A 120 4.68 -4.69 27.70
C SER A 120 3.68 -5.52 28.50
N TYR A 121 2.41 -5.66 28.07
CA TYR A 121 1.38 -6.25 28.95
C TYR A 121 0.27 -7.09 28.29
N LYS A 122 0.12 -7.15 26.95
CA LYS A 122 -1.00 -7.88 26.34
C LYS A 122 -0.60 -8.84 25.23
N THR A 123 -1.14 -10.06 25.32
CA THR A 123 -1.05 -11.08 24.27
C THR A 123 -1.86 -10.66 23.05
N PRO A 124 -1.34 -10.85 21.82
CA PRO A 124 -2.11 -10.55 20.60
C PRO A 124 -3.44 -11.30 20.54
N VAL A 125 -4.47 -10.65 19.98
CA VAL A 125 -5.79 -11.26 19.82
C VAL A 125 -5.75 -12.34 18.75
N THR A 126 -6.23 -13.52 19.12
CA THR A 126 -6.27 -14.69 18.25
C THR A 126 -7.64 -14.79 17.57
N LEU A 127 -7.66 -14.97 16.25
CA LEU A 127 -8.89 -15.15 15.50
C LEU A 127 -9.33 -16.62 15.54
N PRO A 128 -10.64 -16.86 15.73
CA PRO A 128 -11.17 -18.21 15.85
C PRO A 128 -11.15 -18.92 14.49
N GLY A 129 -10.98 -20.25 14.53
CA GLY A 129 -11.01 -21.10 13.33
C GLY A 129 -12.33 -21.06 12.57
N SER A 130 -13.42 -20.65 13.23
CA SER A 130 -14.71 -20.44 12.58
C SER A 130 -14.65 -19.38 11.48
N LEU A 131 -13.68 -18.46 11.49
CA LEU A 131 -13.49 -17.48 10.41
C LEU A 131 -13.31 -18.13 9.02
N TYR A 132 -12.84 -19.37 8.95
CA TYR A 132 -12.48 -20.03 7.69
C TYR A 132 -13.60 -20.84 7.03
N THR A 133 -14.75 -21.05 7.72
CA THR A 133 -15.70 -22.12 7.35
C THR A 133 -17.00 -21.66 6.71
N TRP A 134 -17.42 -20.40 6.87
CA TRP A 134 -18.73 -19.91 6.42
C TRP A 134 -18.65 -18.78 5.37
N CYS A 135 -17.45 -18.44 4.91
CA CYS A 135 -17.18 -17.30 4.02
C CYS A 135 -17.50 -17.55 2.54
N ARG A 136 -18.59 -18.26 2.23
CA ARG A 136 -18.97 -18.58 0.84
C ARG A 136 -19.30 -17.35 0.01
N THR A 137 -19.92 -16.33 0.62
CA THR A 137 -20.29 -15.07 -0.05
C THR A 137 -19.27 -13.96 0.16
N LEU A 138 -18.26 -14.19 1.00
CA LEU A 138 -17.28 -13.19 1.36
C LEU A 138 -16.39 -12.85 0.16
N LYS A 139 -16.37 -11.57 -0.21
CA LYS A 139 -15.60 -11.01 -1.32
C LYS A 139 -14.36 -10.27 -0.84
N THR A 140 -14.42 -9.68 0.35
CA THR A 140 -13.34 -8.90 0.94
C THR A 140 -13.10 -9.31 2.39
N LEU A 141 -11.84 -9.60 2.73
CA LEU A 141 -11.39 -9.88 4.08
C LEU A 141 -10.21 -8.96 4.41
N ILE A 142 -10.36 -8.13 5.43
CA ILE A 142 -9.31 -7.21 5.91
C ILE A 142 -9.07 -7.49 7.39
N LEU A 143 -7.84 -7.85 7.74
CA LEU A 143 -7.44 -8.20 9.10
C LEU A 143 -6.23 -7.37 9.52
N SER A 144 -6.29 -6.78 10.72
CA SER A 144 -5.20 -5.97 11.27
C SER A 144 -4.85 -6.37 12.70
N ASN A 145 -3.54 -6.51 12.99
CA ASN A 145 -2.97 -6.78 14.32
C ASN A 145 -3.52 -8.03 15.03
N ALA A 146 -3.73 -9.13 14.29
CA ALA A 146 -4.34 -10.36 14.80
C ALA A 146 -3.43 -11.59 14.62
N VAL A 147 -3.73 -12.68 15.32
CA VAL A 147 -3.09 -13.99 15.15
C VAL A 147 -4.05 -14.95 14.46
N LEU A 148 -3.63 -15.52 13.34
CA LEU A 148 -4.34 -16.60 12.66
C LEU A 148 -3.88 -17.95 13.20
N VAL A 149 -4.84 -18.75 13.67
CA VAL A 149 -4.60 -20.13 14.12
C VAL A 149 -4.70 -21.07 12.92
N ASP A 150 -3.74 -22.00 12.80
CA ASP A 150 -3.88 -23.12 11.88
C ASP A 150 -4.84 -24.15 12.47
N VAL A 151 -5.82 -24.54 11.66
CA VAL A 151 -6.88 -25.46 12.04
C VAL A 151 -6.80 -26.67 11.13
N ALA A 152 -6.96 -27.88 11.68
CA ALA A 152 -6.94 -29.12 10.90
C ALA A 152 -8.03 -29.18 9.80
N SER A 153 -9.07 -28.36 9.89
CA SER A 153 -10.16 -28.29 8.92
C SER A 153 -9.75 -27.57 7.62
N PRO A 154 -10.37 -27.93 6.48
CA PRO A 154 -10.12 -27.24 5.23
C PRO A 154 -10.58 -25.78 5.33
N VAL A 155 -9.67 -24.87 5.02
CA VAL A 155 -9.94 -23.44 4.87
C VAL A 155 -10.67 -23.24 3.53
N SER A 156 -11.68 -22.37 3.45
CA SER A 156 -12.38 -22.16 2.19
C SER A 156 -12.90 -20.73 2.03
N PHE A 157 -12.43 -20.06 0.98
CA PHE A 157 -12.82 -18.69 0.61
C PHE A 157 -13.18 -18.62 -0.89
N PRO A 158 -14.26 -19.29 -1.32
CA PRO A 158 -14.52 -19.54 -2.74
C PRO A 158 -14.84 -18.28 -3.55
N SER A 159 -15.35 -17.22 -2.90
CA SER A 159 -15.74 -15.97 -3.55
C SER A 159 -14.81 -14.79 -3.24
N LEU A 160 -13.72 -15.04 -2.50
CA LEU A 160 -12.86 -13.98 -1.97
C LEU A 160 -12.00 -13.38 -3.09
N LYS A 161 -12.22 -12.11 -3.37
CA LYS A 161 -11.51 -11.33 -4.39
C LYS A 161 -10.43 -10.44 -3.81
N LYS A 162 -10.59 -10.00 -2.56
CA LYS A 162 -9.64 -9.12 -1.88
C LYS A 162 -9.27 -9.65 -0.50
N LEU A 163 -7.97 -9.78 -0.26
CA LEU A 163 -7.41 -10.17 1.04
C LEU A 163 -6.38 -9.13 1.47
N SER A 164 -6.55 -8.57 2.67
CA SER A 164 -5.58 -7.65 3.28
C SER A 164 -5.18 -8.18 4.65
N LEU A 165 -3.89 -8.42 4.84
CA LEU A 165 -3.31 -8.92 6.08
C LEU A 165 -2.29 -7.90 6.59
N THR A 166 -2.66 -7.11 7.59
CA THR A 166 -1.80 -6.05 8.13
C THR A 166 -1.32 -6.38 9.52
N CYS A 167 -0.01 -6.62 9.69
CA CYS A 167 0.59 -7.02 10.96
C CYS A 167 -0.10 -8.27 11.55
N VAL A 168 -0.38 -9.26 10.70
CA VAL A 168 -1.07 -10.50 11.07
C VAL A 168 -0.06 -11.62 11.28
N LYS A 169 0.00 -12.14 12.50
CA LYS A 169 0.81 -13.30 12.86
C LYS A 169 0.14 -14.59 12.37
N HIS A 170 0.92 -15.53 11.87
CA HIS A 170 0.42 -16.80 11.37
C HIS A 170 1.37 -17.95 11.73
N GLY A 171 0.85 -19.19 11.76
CA GLY A 171 1.59 -20.40 12.13
C GLY A 171 2.68 -20.86 11.14
N GLY A 172 3.18 -19.98 10.26
CA GLY A 172 4.23 -20.29 9.29
C GLY A 172 3.82 -20.31 7.81
N GLU A 173 4.78 -20.67 6.95
CA GLU A 173 4.65 -20.66 5.48
C GLU A 173 3.58 -21.64 4.97
N GLU A 174 3.50 -22.84 5.56
CA GLU A 174 2.54 -23.87 5.17
C GLU A 174 1.10 -23.38 5.33
N PHE A 175 0.81 -22.68 6.43
CA PHE A 175 -0.51 -22.11 6.67
C PHE A 175 -0.86 -21.01 5.67
N VAL A 176 0.09 -20.12 5.33
CA VAL A 176 -0.15 -19.08 4.31
C VAL A 176 -0.43 -19.70 2.95
N ASN A 177 0.33 -20.73 2.55
CA ASN A 177 0.12 -21.45 1.30
C ASN A 177 -1.26 -22.12 1.27
N LYS A 178 -1.67 -22.75 2.38
CA LYS A 178 -3.00 -23.34 2.56
C LYS A 178 -4.10 -22.27 2.48
N LEU A 179 -3.91 -21.12 3.11
CA LEU A 179 -4.85 -19.99 3.06
C LEU A 179 -5.01 -19.45 1.63
N LEU A 180 -3.91 -19.16 0.94
CA LEU A 180 -3.92 -18.60 -0.42
C LEU A 180 -4.47 -19.58 -1.46
N SER A 181 -4.13 -20.86 -1.36
CA SER A 181 -4.68 -21.90 -2.24
C SER A 181 -6.20 -22.12 -2.05
N SER A 182 -6.74 -21.69 -0.91
CA SER A 182 -8.17 -21.74 -0.59
C SER A 182 -8.97 -20.55 -1.15
N CYS A 183 -8.33 -19.63 -1.87
CA CYS A 183 -8.90 -18.42 -2.45
C CYS A 183 -8.81 -18.44 -4.00
N PRO A 184 -9.60 -19.26 -4.72
CA PRO A 184 -9.40 -19.50 -6.15
C PRO A 184 -9.61 -18.27 -7.04
N VAL A 185 -10.44 -17.32 -6.60
CA VAL A 185 -10.81 -16.11 -7.37
C VAL A 185 -10.16 -14.82 -6.83
N LEU A 186 -9.07 -14.95 -6.05
CA LEU A 186 -8.38 -13.81 -5.44
C LEU A 186 -7.73 -12.91 -6.50
N GLU A 187 -8.12 -11.64 -6.53
CA GLU A 187 -7.63 -10.64 -7.49
C GLU A 187 -6.72 -9.59 -6.86
N ASP A 188 -6.89 -9.28 -5.57
CA ASP A 188 -6.15 -8.24 -4.83
C ASP A 188 -5.63 -8.78 -3.49
N LEU A 189 -4.30 -8.76 -3.31
CA LEU A 189 -3.63 -9.20 -2.09
C LEU A 189 -2.75 -8.07 -1.55
N VAL A 190 -2.98 -7.71 -0.29
CA VAL A 190 -2.14 -6.80 0.48
C VAL A 190 -1.61 -7.53 1.70
N VAL A 191 -0.29 -7.51 1.89
CA VAL A 191 0.37 -8.09 3.06
C VAL A 191 1.32 -7.07 3.65
N GLU A 192 1.20 -6.81 4.95
CA GLU A 192 2.13 -6.01 5.73
C GLU A 192 2.66 -6.84 6.91
N GLN A 193 3.98 -7.05 6.97
CA GLN A 193 4.67 -7.83 8.01
C GLN A 193 5.52 -6.95 8.92
N ARG A 194 5.68 -7.36 10.19
CA ARG A 194 6.62 -6.75 11.16
C ARG A 194 7.72 -7.73 11.59
N GLU A 195 8.77 -7.19 12.20
CA GLU A 195 9.98 -7.92 12.64
C GLU A 195 9.71 -9.11 13.59
N ASP A 196 8.69 -9.02 14.45
CA ASP A 196 8.32 -10.05 15.44
C ASP A 196 7.48 -11.21 14.84
N ASP A 197 7.24 -11.17 13.53
CA ASP A 197 6.61 -12.28 12.79
C ASP A 197 7.72 -13.29 12.47
N SER A 198 8.07 -14.10 13.48
CA SER A 198 8.98 -15.24 13.30
C SER A 198 8.39 -16.20 12.25
N LEU A 199 8.85 -16.10 10.99
CA LEU A 199 9.18 -17.18 10.06
C LEU A 199 9.57 -16.65 8.65
N THR A 200 10.55 -17.37 8.11
CA THR A 200 10.81 -17.82 6.72
C THR A 200 9.93 -17.27 5.58
N ILE A 201 10.58 -16.93 4.47
CA ILE A 201 10.08 -16.79 3.09
C ILE A 201 8.56 -16.98 2.91
N MET A 202 7.84 -15.93 2.52
CA MET A 202 6.44 -16.04 2.12
C MET A 202 6.34 -16.35 0.63
N SER A 203 5.66 -17.45 0.28
CA SER A 203 5.36 -17.80 -1.10
C SER A 203 3.94 -17.37 -1.49
N VAL A 204 3.83 -16.55 -2.54
CA VAL A 204 2.57 -16.07 -3.09
C VAL A 204 2.36 -16.73 -4.44
N ARG A 205 1.63 -17.86 -4.45
CA ARG A 205 1.30 -18.61 -5.68
C ARG A 205 -0.19 -18.51 -5.97
N VAL A 206 -0.60 -17.46 -6.68
CA VAL A 206 -2.02 -17.14 -6.91
C VAL A 206 -2.22 -16.77 -8.38
N PRO A 207 -2.66 -17.71 -9.25
CA PRO A 207 -2.78 -17.48 -10.69
C PRO A 207 -3.81 -16.42 -11.09
N SER A 208 -4.85 -16.20 -10.27
CA SER A 208 -5.91 -15.22 -10.49
C SER A 208 -5.54 -13.79 -10.06
N LEU A 209 -4.40 -13.62 -9.38
CA LEU A 209 -4.02 -12.35 -8.76
C LEU A 209 -3.68 -11.29 -9.80
N LYS A 210 -4.32 -10.12 -9.68
CA LYS A 210 -4.11 -8.94 -10.55
C LYS A 210 -3.33 -7.84 -9.84
N ARG A 211 -3.49 -7.72 -8.52
CA ARG A 211 -2.80 -6.72 -7.68
C ARG A 211 -2.16 -7.37 -6.48
N LEU A 212 -0.88 -7.08 -6.27
CA LEU A 212 -0.10 -7.53 -5.13
C LEU A 212 0.61 -6.34 -4.50
N VAL A 213 0.41 -6.13 -3.20
CA VAL A 213 1.15 -5.13 -2.42
C VAL A 213 1.75 -5.78 -1.18
N LEU A 214 3.06 -5.64 -1.04
CA LEU A 214 3.85 -6.23 0.03
C LEU A 214 4.58 -5.12 0.80
N HIS A 215 4.33 -5.04 2.09
CA HIS A 215 5.04 -4.19 3.02
C HIS A 215 5.79 -5.07 4.03
N ARG A 216 7.04 -4.74 4.32
CA ARG A 216 7.74 -5.31 5.48
C ARG A 216 8.51 -4.20 6.15
N PHE A 217 8.16 -3.89 7.39
CA PHE A 217 8.86 -2.88 8.17
C PHE A 217 9.94 -3.55 9.00
N ASP A 218 11.19 -3.18 8.73
CA ASP A 218 12.34 -3.62 9.51
C ASP A 218 12.93 -2.43 10.25
N HIS A 219 12.85 -2.44 11.57
CA HIS A 219 13.38 -1.37 12.41
C HIS A 219 14.86 -1.56 12.73
N ASN A 220 15.31 -2.81 12.72
CA ASN A 220 16.71 -3.16 12.89
C ASN A 220 17.21 -3.67 11.55
N PHE A 221 17.99 -2.89 10.79
CA PHE A 221 18.62 -3.25 9.49
C PHE A 221 19.52 -4.51 9.57
N SER A 222 18.96 -5.62 10.04
CA SER A 222 19.61 -6.82 10.46
C SER A 222 19.78 -7.67 9.22
N LYS A 223 20.99 -8.20 9.06
CA LYS A 223 21.44 -8.86 7.82
C LYS A 223 20.86 -10.27 7.64
N ASN A 224 19.62 -10.53 8.07
CA ASN A 224 19.02 -11.85 7.96
C ASN A 224 18.55 -12.10 6.52
N GLN A 225 19.48 -12.62 5.71
CA GLN A 225 19.34 -12.90 4.27
C GLN A 225 18.34 -14.02 3.93
N SER A 226 17.75 -14.69 4.92
CA SER A 226 16.85 -15.83 4.74
C SER A 226 15.37 -15.44 4.62
N GLN A 227 15.03 -14.17 4.83
CA GLN A 227 13.65 -13.68 4.75
C GLN A 227 13.38 -13.05 3.38
N GLY A 228 12.16 -13.19 2.89
CA GLY A 228 11.81 -12.66 1.57
C GLY A 228 10.41 -13.05 1.10
N PHE A 229 10.16 -12.75 -0.17
CA PHE A 229 8.95 -13.13 -0.89
C PHE A 229 9.30 -13.94 -2.13
N LYS A 230 8.54 -15.00 -2.39
CA LYS A 230 8.52 -15.72 -3.67
C LYS A 230 7.18 -15.45 -4.33
N ILE A 231 7.18 -14.99 -5.56
CA ILE A 231 5.96 -14.57 -6.26
C ILE A 231 5.79 -15.39 -7.54
N ASP A 232 4.66 -16.08 -7.62
CA ASP A 232 4.16 -16.77 -8.79
C ASP A 232 2.71 -16.34 -9.05
N ALA A 233 2.58 -15.26 -9.83
CA ALA A 233 1.31 -14.63 -10.17
C ALA A 233 1.29 -14.26 -11.66
N PRO A 234 1.05 -15.21 -12.58
CA PRO A 234 1.11 -14.97 -14.03
C PRO A 234 0.08 -13.96 -14.56
N SER A 235 -1.00 -13.69 -13.81
CA SER A 235 -2.02 -12.70 -14.18
C SER A 235 -1.79 -11.31 -13.59
N LEU A 236 -0.66 -11.09 -12.91
CA LEU A 236 -0.41 -9.86 -12.16
C LEU A 236 -0.28 -8.64 -13.10
N GLU A 237 -1.01 -7.58 -12.79
CA GLU A 237 -1.04 -6.32 -13.53
C GLU A 237 -0.37 -5.19 -12.72
N HIS A 238 -0.47 -5.26 -11.39
CA HIS A 238 0.03 -4.26 -10.45
C HIS A 238 0.87 -4.90 -9.33
N LEU A 239 2.11 -4.44 -9.19
CA LEU A 239 3.05 -4.89 -8.15
C LEU A 239 3.50 -3.72 -7.28
N GLY A 240 3.30 -3.82 -5.97
CA GLY A 240 3.84 -2.90 -4.98
C GLY A 240 4.71 -3.65 -3.97
N ILE A 241 5.96 -3.24 -3.79
CA ILE A 241 6.87 -3.77 -2.79
C ILE A 241 7.45 -2.59 -2.04
N PHE A 242 7.25 -2.55 -0.73
CA PHE A 242 7.55 -1.40 0.11
C PHE A 242 8.33 -1.75 1.36
N HIS A 243 9.41 -0.99 1.58
CA HIS A 243 10.23 -0.98 2.80
C HIS A 243 10.89 -2.31 3.16
N THR A 244 10.90 -3.29 2.26
CA THR A 244 11.26 -4.66 2.60
C THR A 244 12.75 -4.83 2.88
N SER A 245 13.07 -5.42 4.04
CA SER A 245 14.34 -6.13 4.24
C SER A 245 14.22 -7.58 3.76
N GLY A 246 15.29 -8.11 3.15
CA GLY A 246 15.32 -9.45 2.57
C GLY A 246 15.11 -9.51 1.05
N PHE A 247 14.94 -10.71 0.50
CA PHE A 247 14.89 -10.93 -0.95
C PHE A 247 13.47 -10.91 -1.52
N CYS A 248 13.35 -10.60 -2.80
CA CYS A 248 12.14 -10.86 -3.59
C CYS A 248 12.52 -11.66 -4.84
N ALA A 249 11.89 -12.82 -5.02
CA ALA A 249 12.14 -13.71 -6.15
C ALA A 249 10.84 -13.94 -6.93
N ILE A 250 10.91 -13.71 -8.24
CA ILE A 250 9.81 -13.97 -9.18
C ILE A 250 10.05 -15.36 -9.78
N GLU A 251 9.15 -16.31 -9.54
CA GLU A 251 9.29 -17.70 -10.00
C GLU A 251 8.91 -17.87 -11.48
N THR A 252 7.80 -17.24 -11.90
CA THR A 252 7.29 -17.29 -13.27
C THR A 252 7.33 -15.92 -13.91
N ASN A 253 7.60 -15.85 -15.22
CA ASN A 253 7.63 -14.58 -15.94
C ASN A 253 6.26 -13.88 -15.89
N MET A 254 6.19 -12.71 -15.24
CA MET A 254 4.96 -11.94 -15.08
C MET A 254 4.83 -10.92 -16.20
N THR A 255 4.52 -11.39 -17.41
CA THR A 255 4.50 -10.56 -18.64
C THR A 255 3.35 -9.54 -18.70
N LYS A 256 2.40 -9.61 -17.76
CA LYS A 256 1.24 -8.71 -17.70
C LYS A 256 1.43 -7.52 -16.75
N VAL A 257 2.55 -7.45 -16.00
CA VAL A 257 2.71 -6.37 -15.03
C VAL A 257 2.92 -5.06 -15.76
N VAL A 258 1.94 -4.17 -15.63
CA VAL A 258 1.91 -2.85 -16.26
C VAL A 258 2.47 -1.78 -15.33
N ASP A 259 2.19 -1.91 -14.03
CA ASP A 259 2.54 -0.94 -13.00
C ASP A 259 3.34 -1.60 -11.89
N ALA A 260 4.52 -1.06 -11.60
CA ALA A 260 5.38 -1.55 -10.53
C ALA A 260 5.90 -0.41 -9.67
N ASN A 261 5.73 -0.56 -8.36
CA ASN A 261 6.26 0.32 -7.33
C ASN A 261 7.19 -0.50 -6.44
N ILE A 262 8.48 -0.18 -6.46
CA ILE A 262 9.52 -0.99 -5.84
C ILE A 262 10.36 -0.08 -4.94
N VAL A 263 10.23 -0.28 -3.63
CA VAL A 263 10.91 0.49 -2.58
C VAL A 263 11.63 -0.47 -1.63
N PHE A 264 12.96 -0.48 -1.66
CA PHE A 264 13.81 -1.30 -0.81
C PHE A 264 14.57 -0.46 0.20
N SER A 265 14.67 -0.98 1.43
CA SER A 265 15.40 -0.37 2.54
C SER A 265 16.81 -0.95 2.72
N THR A 266 17.12 -2.11 2.14
CA THR A 266 18.39 -2.83 2.37
C THR A 266 19.11 -3.21 1.08
N TRP A 267 20.44 -3.37 1.18
CA TRP A 267 21.38 -3.57 0.07
C TRP A 267 21.33 -4.96 -0.58
N ASN A 268 20.56 -5.89 -0.01
CA ASN A 268 20.69 -7.31 -0.32
C ASN A 268 19.52 -7.87 -1.15
N PHE A 269 19.83 -8.07 -2.44
CA PHE A 269 19.31 -9.12 -3.32
C PHE A 269 17.86 -9.03 -3.78
N TRP A 270 17.67 -8.12 -4.73
CA TRP A 270 16.73 -8.31 -5.82
C TRP A 270 17.25 -9.36 -6.81
N LYS A 271 17.18 -10.65 -6.45
CA LYS A 271 17.96 -11.71 -7.12
C LYS A 271 17.41 -12.23 -8.46
N LYS A 272 16.33 -11.62 -9.00
CA LYS A 272 15.81 -11.81 -10.37
C LYS A 272 14.48 -11.06 -10.49
N LEU A 273 14.48 -9.86 -11.06
CA LEU A 273 13.40 -9.52 -12.00
C LEU A 273 13.56 -10.50 -13.16
N GLY A 274 13.00 -11.70 -13.05
CA GLY A 274 12.95 -12.60 -14.20
C GLY A 274 12.14 -11.90 -15.29
N SER A 275 12.74 -11.60 -16.45
CA SER A 275 12.08 -11.17 -17.70
C SER A 275 10.84 -10.22 -17.61
N VAL A 276 10.73 -9.36 -16.58
CA VAL A 276 9.64 -8.39 -16.49
C VAL A 276 10.03 -7.11 -17.23
N THR A 277 10.09 -7.19 -18.55
CA THR A 277 10.26 -6.02 -19.44
C THR A 277 8.91 -5.42 -19.86
N SER A 278 7.80 -5.93 -19.30
CA SER A 278 6.44 -5.54 -19.63
C SER A 278 5.97 -4.22 -19.00
N PHE A 279 6.73 -3.67 -18.04
CA PHE A 279 6.32 -2.47 -17.31
C PHE A 279 6.03 -1.31 -18.26
N LYS A 280 4.88 -0.65 -18.07
CA LYS A 280 4.59 0.66 -18.66
C LYS A 280 4.88 1.80 -17.71
N ARG A 281 4.70 1.55 -16.41
CA ARG A 281 4.97 2.48 -15.32
C ARG A 281 5.84 1.80 -14.28
N LEU A 282 6.97 2.43 -13.96
CA LEU A 282 7.91 1.91 -12.98
C LEU A 282 8.28 3.01 -12.00
N TYR A 283 8.20 2.70 -10.71
CA TYR A 283 8.72 3.52 -9.65
C TYR A 283 9.77 2.77 -8.85
N LEU A 284 10.95 3.36 -8.71
CA LEU A 284 12.10 2.76 -8.03
C LEU A 284 12.59 3.64 -6.89
N CYS A 285 12.82 3.03 -5.74
CA CYS A 285 13.53 3.60 -4.61
C CYS A 285 14.39 2.50 -4.00
N ILE A 286 15.62 2.36 -4.47
CA ILE A 286 16.49 1.25 -4.09
C ILE A 286 17.90 1.75 -3.78
N PRO A 287 18.61 1.12 -2.82
CA PRO A 287 19.87 1.64 -2.32
C PRO A 287 21.09 1.29 -3.17
N SER A 288 20.96 0.36 -4.13
CA SER A 288 22.05 -0.05 -5.02
C SER A 288 21.58 -0.08 -6.47
N SER A 289 22.44 0.41 -7.36
CA SER A 289 22.29 0.35 -8.82
C SER A 289 22.81 -0.97 -9.42
N ASN A 290 23.54 -1.77 -8.64
CA ASN A 290 24.05 -3.08 -9.03
C ASN A 290 22.95 -4.15 -8.89
N ASP A 291 22.84 -5.03 -9.88
CA ASP A 291 21.93 -6.19 -9.90
C ASP A 291 20.41 -5.91 -9.81
N VAL A 292 19.97 -4.69 -10.14
CA VAL A 292 18.51 -4.35 -10.19
C VAL A 292 17.74 -5.20 -11.19
N TYR A 293 18.36 -5.54 -12.31
CA TYR A 293 17.83 -6.48 -13.29
C TYR A 293 18.99 -7.02 -14.14
N PRO A 294 18.81 -8.18 -14.80
CA PRO A 294 19.86 -8.80 -15.60
C PRO A 294 20.44 -7.85 -16.64
N ALA A 295 21.75 -7.90 -16.86
CA ALA A 295 22.40 -7.14 -17.92
C ALA A 295 21.79 -7.51 -19.29
N GLY A 296 21.58 -6.50 -20.15
CA GLY A 296 20.93 -6.67 -21.45
C GLY A 296 19.40 -6.68 -21.41
N SER A 297 18.78 -6.42 -20.24
CA SER A 297 17.33 -6.16 -20.17
C SER A 297 16.99 -4.88 -20.92
N VAL A 298 15.90 -4.88 -21.70
CA VAL A 298 15.42 -3.68 -22.40
C VAL A 298 13.93 -3.49 -22.12
N PHE A 299 13.56 -2.33 -21.60
CA PHE A 299 12.20 -1.95 -21.24
C PHE A 299 11.49 -1.24 -22.40
N HIS A 300 11.20 -1.98 -23.47
CA HIS A 300 10.53 -1.42 -24.66
C HIS A 300 9.14 -0.84 -24.37
N ASN A 301 8.46 -1.33 -23.33
CA ASN A 301 7.12 -0.87 -22.97
C ASN A 301 7.11 0.26 -21.95
N LEU A 302 8.25 0.62 -21.36
CA LEU A 302 8.31 1.60 -20.28
C LEU A 302 8.09 3.00 -20.83
N VAL A 303 6.97 3.62 -20.43
CA VAL A 303 6.57 4.96 -20.87
C VAL A 303 6.74 5.97 -19.75
N HIS A 304 6.59 5.56 -18.49
CA HIS A 304 6.69 6.43 -17.33
C HIS A 304 7.62 5.84 -16.27
N LEU A 305 8.64 6.60 -15.89
CA LEU A 305 9.62 6.23 -14.87
C LEU A 305 9.58 7.26 -13.75
N LYS A 306 9.56 6.78 -12.51
CA LYS A 306 9.78 7.61 -11.34
C LYS A 306 10.92 7.03 -10.51
N ILE A 307 11.86 7.87 -10.07
CA ILE A 307 13.00 7.44 -9.24
C ILE A 307 13.05 8.28 -7.95
N CYS A 308 13.21 7.60 -6.81
CA CYS A 308 13.51 8.26 -5.55
C CYS A 308 14.96 8.70 -5.50
N THR A 309 15.19 9.95 -5.09
CA THR A 309 16.51 10.55 -4.91
C THR A 309 17.03 10.43 -3.46
N CYS A 310 16.46 9.49 -2.68
CA CYS A 310 16.74 9.35 -1.25
C CYS A 310 17.95 8.46 -0.92
N GLU A 311 18.48 7.72 -1.89
CA GLU A 311 19.61 6.80 -1.74
C GLU A 311 20.82 7.29 -2.53
N THR A 312 22.04 7.02 -2.08
CA THR A 312 23.27 7.58 -2.69
C THR A 312 23.49 7.19 -4.16
N GLU A 313 23.05 6.01 -4.57
CA GLU A 313 23.24 5.45 -5.91
C GLU A 313 22.11 5.80 -6.91
N TRP A 314 21.18 6.69 -6.53
CA TRP A 314 19.99 7.00 -7.33
C TRP A 314 20.30 7.46 -8.76
N LEU A 315 21.40 8.19 -8.96
CA LEU A 315 21.78 8.72 -10.27
C LEU A 315 22.39 7.63 -11.16
N ASN A 316 23.18 6.71 -10.59
CA ASN A 316 23.68 5.52 -11.29
C ASN A 316 22.51 4.62 -11.73
N LEU A 317 21.53 4.46 -10.85
CA LEU A 317 20.28 3.78 -11.17
C LEU A 317 19.52 4.47 -12.30
N LEU A 318 19.34 5.79 -12.21
CA LEU A 318 18.69 6.58 -13.25
C LEU A 318 19.35 6.35 -14.61
N MET A 319 20.67 6.49 -14.69
CA MET A 319 21.39 6.35 -15.94
C MET A 319 21.28 4.95 -16.54
N ARG A 320 21.34 3.91 -15.70
CA ARG A 320 21.14 2.53 -16.13
C ARG A 320 19.74 2.33 -16.73
N VAL A 321 18.69 2.75 -16.03
CA VAL A 321 17.31 2.59 -16.51
C VAL A 321 17.04 3.42 -17.77
N LEU A 322 17.57 4.65 -17.86
CA LEU A 322 17.42 5.48 -19.07
C LEU A 322 18.04 4.80 -20.30
N LYS A 323 19.23 4.21 -20.15
CA LYS A 323 19.92 3.49 -21.23
C LYS A 323 19.09 2.31 -21.74
N ASP A 324 18.42 1.62 -20.84
CA ASP A 324 17.68 0.39 -21.13
C ASP A 324 16.20 0.65 -21.46
N SER A 325 15.74 1.90 -21.55
CA SER A 325 14.32 2.28 -21.73
C SER A 325 14.09 3.19 -22.95
N PRO A 326 14.22 2.69 -24.19
CA PRO A 326 14.26 3.52 -25.40
C PRO A 326 12.97 4.32 -25.67
N ASN A 327 11.82 3.85 -25.18
CA ASN A 327 10.50 4.45 -25.43
C ASN A 327 9.98 5.33 -24.27
N LEU A 328 10.84 5.68 -23.31
CA LEU A 328 10.44 6.45 -22.14
C LEU A 328 9.93 7.86 -22.51
N GLN A 329 8.72 8.21 -22.08
CA GLN A 329 8.10 9.51 -22.39
C GLN A 329 8.03 10.45 -21.20
N ALA A 330 7.95 9.92 -19.98
CA ALA A 330 7.82 10.71 -18.76
C ALA A 330 8.83 10.25 -17.70
N LEU A 331 9.59 11.20 -17.14
CA LEU A 331 10.49 10.97 -16.02
C LEU A 331 10.09 11.86 -14.84
N VAL A 332 9.97 11.27 -13.66
CA VAL A 332 9.72 11.97 -12.41
C VAL A 332 10.82 11.64 -11.40
N LEU A 333 11.45 12.66 -10.82
CA LEU A 333 12.44 12.53 -9.76
C LEU A 333 11.91 13.14 -8.46
N GLY A 334 12.24 12.55 -7.32
CA GLY A 334 12.03 13.21 -6.03
C GLY A 334 11.96 12.29 -4.83
N GLN A 335 12.06 12.88 -3.64
CA GLN A 335 12.26 12.15 -2.40
C GLN A 335 10.95 11.62 -1.78
N CYS A 336 10.94 10.33 -1.40
CA CYS A 336 9.75 9.64 -0.88
C CYS A 336 9.77 9.24 0.60
N HIS A 337 10.93 9.17 1.26
CA HIS A 337 10.99 8.70 2.65
C HIS A 337 10.63 9.81 3.64
N TYR A 338 9.56 9.60 4.41
CA TYR A 338 9.25 10.39 5.61
C TYR A 338 10.31 10.20 6.70
N LEU A 339 10.89 8.99 6.82
CA LEU A 339 11.91 8.71 7.84
C LEU A 339 13.22 9.48 7.65
N ARG A 340 13.52 9.90 6.41
CA ARG A 340 14.67 10.77 6.09
C ARG A 340 14.25 12.22 5.82
N SER A 341 13.01 12.63 6.14
CA SER A 341 12.60 14.02 5.92
C SER A 341 13.34 15.00 6.84
N SER A 342 13.77 14.54 8.01
CA SER A 342 14.58 15.29 8.97
C SER A 342 16.09 15.15 8.76
N GLU A 343 16.55 14.11 8.07
CA GLU A 343 17.98 13.91 7.80
C GLU A 343 18.41 14.68 6.53
N PRO A 344 19.64 15.23 6.49
CA PRO A 344 20.22 15.68 5.23
C PRO A 344 20.25 14.54 4.22
N ARG A 345 20.10 14.83 2.93
CA ARG A 345 20.35 13.81 1.90
C ARG A 345 21.77 13.26 2.13
N PRO A 346 21.96 11.93 2.08
CA PRO A 346 23.30 11.39 2.27
C PRO A 346 24.23 12.03 1.24
N SER A 347 25.33 12.60 1.72
CA SER A 347 26.33 13.27 0.88
C SER A 347 26.76 12.31 -0.23
N TRP A 348 26.67 12.81 -1.45
CA TRP A 348 27.05 12.13 -2.68
C TRP A 348 28.37 11.36 -2.58
N ASN A 349 28.43 10.20 -3.24
CA ASN A 349 29.69 9.53 -3.53
C ASN A 349 30.35 10.27 -4.71
N PRO A 350 31.50 10.96 -4.55
CA PRO A 350 32.09 11.96 -5.47
C PRO A 350 32.53 11.46 -6.86
N SER A 351 31.95 10.39 -7.38
CA SER A 351 32.38 9.66 -8.57
C SER A 351 31.38 9.66 -9.74
N TRP A 352 30.41 10.59 -9.77
CA TRP A 352 29.63 10.77 -11.01
C TRP A 352 30.55 11.23 -12.11
N ASN A 353 30.53 10.52 -13.23
CA ASN A 353 31.08 11.00 -14.47
C ASN A 353 29.94 11.05 -15.47
N GLU A 354 29.78 12.20 -16.12
CA GLU A 354 28.78 12.36 -17.18
C GLU A 354 28.99 11.24 -18.21
N PRO A 355 27.93 10.50 -18.58
CA PRO A 355 28.05 9.35 -19.47
C PRO A 355 28.57 9.79 -20.85
N SER A 356 29.48 9.02 -21.43
CA SER A 356 30.07 9.30 -22.75
C SER A 356 29.07 9.29 -23.90
N SER A 357 27.88 8.71 -23.70
CA SER A 357 26.80 8.67 -24.66
C SER A 357 25.47 9.03 -24.01
N VAL A 358 24.66 9.81 -24.74
CA VAL A 358 23.33 10.20 -24.30
C VAL A 358 22.36 9.02 -24.53
N PRO A 359 21.58 8.60 -23.51
CA PRO A 359 20.57 7.57 -23.68
C PRO A 359 19.58 7.90 -24.80
N GLU A 360 19.20 6.88 -25.58
CA GLU A 360 18.35 7.04 -26.76
C GLU A 360 17.02 7.72 -26.43
N CYS A 361 16.41 7.39 -25.30
CA CYS A 361 15.13 7.96 -24.89
C CYS A 361 15.15 9.47 -24.71
N LEU A 362 16.28 10.05 -24.29
CA LEU A 362 16.43 11.51 -24.20
C LEU A 362 16.42 12.14 -25.60
N LEU A 363 16.93 11.44 -26.60
CA LEU A 363 17.02 11.93 -27.97
C LEU A 363 15.71 11.77 -28.75
N SER A 364 14.92 10.74 -28.45
CA SER A 364 13.82 10.30 -29.32
C SER A 364 12.43 10.42 -28.69
N SER A 365 12.28 10.17 -27.38
CA SER A 365 10.96 9.85 -26.81
C SER A 365 10.56 10.65 -25.58
N LEU A 366 11.51 11.15 -24.77
CA LEU A 366 11.21 11.86 -23.53
C LEU A 366 10.51 13.20 -23.81
N LYS A 367 9.29 13.35 -23.29
CA LYS A 367 8.40 14.51 -23.48
C LYS A 367 8.21 15.32 -22.21
N THR A 368 8.18 14.66 -21.05
CA THR A 368 7.95 15.33 -19.76
C THR A 368 9.02 14.95 -18.75
N PHE A 369 9.53 15.96 -18.06
CA PHE A 369 10.46 15.83 -16.95
C PHE A 369 9.91 16.57 -15.74
N GLU A 370 9.78 15.89 -14.61
CA GLU A 370 9.34 16.49 -13.36
C GLU A 370 10.35 16.20 -12.25
N TRP A 371 10.72 17.22 -11.49
CA TRP A 371 11.47 17.08 -10.26
C TRP A 371 10.63 17.61 -9.10
N THR A 372 10.42 16.77 -8.09
CA THR A 372 9.69 17.13 -6.87
C THR A 372 10.64 17.25 -5.69
N LYS A 373 10.43 18.24 -4.82
CA LYS A 373 11.30 18.54 -3.67
C LYS A 373 12.76 18.74 -4.11
N TYR A 374 13.00 19.64 -5.05
CA TYR A 374 14.32 20.05 -5.48
C TYR A 374 14.95 20.94 -4.39
N GLU A 375 16.11 20.55 -3.89
CA GLU A 375 16.85 21.26 -2.83
C GLU A 375 18.05 22.05 -3.40
N GLY A 376 18.43 21.81 -4.66
CA GLY A 376 19.50 22.55 -5.31
C GLY A 376 20.89 22.12 -4.88
N ALA A 377 21.06 20.89 -4.38
CA ALA A 377 22.37 20.29 -4.20
C ALA A 377 23.10 20.15 -5.54
N GLU A 378 24.43 20.13 -5.53
CA GLU A 378 25.24 20.18 -6.76
C GLU A 378 24.91 19.04 -7.72
N GLU A 379 24.65 17.85 -7.18
CA GLU A 379 24.29 16.66 -7.95
C GLU A 379 22.92 16.79 -8.63
N GLU A 380 22.00 17.50 -7.99
CA GLU A 380 20.68 17.80 -8.55
C GLU A 380 20.81 18.81 -9.68
N LYS A 381 21.65 19.83 -9.51
CA LYS A 381 21.96 20.80 -10.57
C LYS A 381 22.59 20.12 -11.78
N GLU A 382 23.57 19.24 -11.56
CA GLU A 382 24.21 18.46 -12.61
C GLU A 382 23.21 17.56 -13.34
N ALA A 383 22.40 16.79 -12.61
CA ALA A 383 21.40 15.90 -13.20
C ALA A 383 20.33 16.67 -13.99
N VAL A 384 19.77 17.75 -13.43
CA VAL A 384 18.80 18.59 -14.14
C VAL A 384 19.43 19.19 -15.40
N SER A 385 20.64 19.73 -15.29
CA SER A 385 21.36 20.32 -16.43
C SER A 385 21.64 19.28 -17.50
N PHE A 386 22.03 18.06 -17.13
CA PHE A 386 22.22 16.95 -18.05
C PHE A 386 20.92 16.58 -18.77
N MET A 387 19.80 16.46 -18.04
CA MET A 387 18.51 16.11 -18.62
C MET A 387 18.03 17.16 -19.62
N ILE A 388 18.12 18.44 -19.26
CA ILE A 388 17.66 19.56 -20.09
C ILE A 388 18.57 19.77 -21.33
N ARG A 389 19.89 19.63 -21.17
CA ARG A 389 20.85 19.76 -22.29
C ARG A 389 20.83 18.56 -23.23
N SER A 390 20.34 17.40 -22.76
CA SER A 390 20.37 16.15 -23.53
C SER A 390 19.06 15.86 -24.23
N ALA A 391 17.93 16.22 -23.61
CA ALA A 391 16.61 15.82 -24.08
C ALA A 391 16.13 16.67 -25.28
N LYS A 392 16.05 16.04 -26.46
CA LYS A 392 15.71 16.71 -27.73
C LYS A 392 14.21 16.92 -27.92
N CYS A 393 13.40 15.97 -27.45
CA CYS A 393 11.93 15.96 -27.64
C CYS A 393 11.14 16.49 -26.43
N LEU A 394 11.85 17.09 -25.45
CA LEU A 394 11.26 17.52 -24.18
C LEU A 394 10.30 18.69 -24.42
N LYS A 395 9.03 18.53 -24.02
CA LYS A 395 7.99 19.56 -24.17
C LYS A 395 7.76 20.35 -22.89
N LYS A 396 7.85 19.66 -21.74
CA LYS A 396 7.60 20.25 -20.43
C LYS A 396 8.62 19.76 -19.41
N ALA A 397 9.23 20.69 -18.71
CA ALA A 397 10.08 20.45 -17.56
C ALA A 397 9.48 21.20 -16.35
N THR A 398 9.16 20.49 -15.27
CA THR A 398 8.59 21.09 -14.05
C THR A 398 9.48 20.79 -12.86
N ILE A 399 9.92 21.83 -12.15
CA ILE A 399 10.80 21.70 -10.98
C ILE A 399 10.10 22.33 -9.77
N SER A 400 9.74 21.50 -8.79
CA SER A 400 9.18 21.94 -7.52
C SER A 400 10.29 22.11 -6.49
N ILE A 401 10.62 23.36 -6.17
CA ILE A 401 11.68 23.74 -5.22
C ILE A 401 11.14 23.65 -3.80
N THR A 402 11.98 23.18 -2.87
CA THR A 402 11.71 23.11 -1.44
C THR A 402 12.98 23.45 -0.67
N SER A 403 12.87 24.31 0.34
CA SER A 403 13.98 24.61 1.26
C SER A 403 13.62 24.22 2.69
N LYS A 404 14.66 23.84 3.46
CA LYS A 404 14.56 23.53 4.89
C LYS A 404 14.66 24.80 5.77
N SER A 405 15.02 25.96 5.21
CA SER A 405 15.30 27.19 5.96
C SER A 405 14.18 28.24 5.82
N ALA A 406 13.95 29.01 6.89
CA ALA A 406 12.99 30.12 6.92
C ALA A 406 13.49 31.37 6.17
N GLU A 407 14.77 31.41 5.76
CA GLU A 407 15.40 32.51 5.01
C GLU A 407 15.50 32.23 3.49
N SER A 408 14.68 31.29 2.99
CA SER A 408 14.83 30.63 1.68
C SER A 408 14.46 31.44 0.43
N GLY A 409 13.93 32.66 0.56
CA GLY A 409 13.44 33.43 -0.59
C GLY A 409 14.52 33.75 -1.63
N LYS A 410 15.69 34.25 -1.19
CA LYS A 410 16.82 34.59 -2.07
C LYS A 410 17.50 33.34 -2.66
N GLU A 411 17.54 32.26 -1.90
CA GLU A 411 18.08 30.97 -2.35
C GLU A 411 17.20 30.39 -3.47
N HIS A 412 15.88 30.38 -3.30
CA HIS A 412 14.94 29.95 -4.33
C HIS A 412 15.07 30.78 -5.61
N GLU A 413 15.15 32.11 -5.51
CA GLU A 413 15.35 32.98 -6.68
C GLU A 413 16.65 32.67 -7.43
N THR A 414 17.73 32.39 -6.70
CA THR A 414 19.03 32.05 -7.28
C THR A 414 18.95 30.71 -8.02
N MET A 415 18.36 29.68 -7.40
CA MET A 415 18.14 28.37 -8.04
C MET A 415 17.28 28.50 -9.31
N ILE A 416 16.21 29.30 -9.26
CA ILE A 416 15.36 29.55 -10.43
C ILE A 416 16.19 30.19 -11.55
N LYS A 417 16.96 31.25 -11.26
CA LYS A 417 17.80 31.92 -12.27
C LYS A 417 18.81 30.96 -12.90
N GLU A 418 19.47 30.12 -12.10
CA GLU A 418 20.39 29.10 -12.60
C GLU A 418 19.67 28.11 -13.54
N LEU A 419 18.52 27.58 -13.15
CA LEU A 419 17.74 26.64 -13.96
C LEU A 419 17.29 27.24 -15.30
N PHE A 420 16.89 28.52 -15.31
CA PHE A 420 16.51 29.21 -16.55
C PHE A 420 17.71 29.61 -17.42
N SER A 421 18.91 29.69 -16.85
CA SER A 421 20.15 29.97 -17.59
C SER A 421 20.70 28.74 -18.33
N SER A 422 20.26 27.54 -17.96
CA SER A 422 20.71 26.29 -18.57
C SER A 422 20.34 26.18 -20.04
N SER A 423 21.32 25.76 -20.85
CA SER A 423 21.12 25.51 -22.28
C SER A 423 20.11 24.36 -22.49
N ARG A 424 19.06 24.66 -23.24
CA ARG A 424 18.00 23.70 -23.58
C ARG A 424 18.26 23.14 -24.97
N ARG A 425 18.24 21.81 -25.08
CA ARG A 425 18.35 21.16 -26.39
C ARG A 425 17.06 21.21 -27.18
N SER A 426 15.91 21.08 -26.50
CA SER A 426 14.61 21.21 -27.13
C SER A 426 14.16 22.68 -27.12
N PRO A 427 13.93 23.29 -28.29
CA PRO A 427 13.44 24.67 -28.37
C PRO A 427 12.00 24.79 -27.88
N ASP A 428 11.22 23.71 -27.94
CA ASP A 428 9.80 23.67 -27.56
C ASP A 428 9.60 23.43 -26.06
N CYS A 429 10.68 23.21 -25.30
CA CYS A 429 10.60 22.88 -23.88
C CYS A 429 10.17 24.09 -23.03
N GLN A 430 8.98 24.00 -22.46
CA GLN A 430 8.50 24.90 -21.42
C GLN A 430 9.07 24.47 -20.06
N LEU A 431 9.90 25.33 -19.46
CA LEU A 431 10.42 25.14 -18.11
C LEU A 431 9.54 25.90 -17.13
N GLU A 432 8.97 25.18 -16.16
CA GLU A 432 8.15 25.72 -15.08
C GLU A 432 8.83 25.44 -13.74
N CYS A 433 8.98 26.46 -12.90
CA CYS A 433 9.47 26.31 -11.53
C CYS A 433 8.36 26.70 -10.57
N THR A 434 8.11 25.87 -9.56
CA THR A 434 7.14 26.16 -8.49
C THR A 434 7.82 26.07 -7.14
N VAL A 435 7.57 27.03 -6.26
CA VAL A 435 8.05 26.99 -4.88
C VAL A 435 6.94 26.41 -4.00
N LYS A 436 7.20 25.29 -3.32
CA LYS A 436 6.30 24.77 -2.28
C LYS A 436 6.74 25.36 -0.94
N LEU A 437 5.91 26.27 -0.41
CA LEU A 437 6.08 26.89 0.90
C LEU A 437 5.75 25.90 2.02
#